data_AF-A0A936PC37-F1
#
_entry.id   AF-A0A936PC37-F1
#
_cell.length_a   1.000
_cell.length_b   1.000
_cell.length_c   1.000
_cell.angle_alpha   90.00
_cell.angle_beta   90.00
_cell.angle_gamma   90.00
#
_symmetry.space_group_name_H-M   'P 1'
#
loop_
_entity.id
_entity.type
_entity.pdbx_description
1 polymer ?
#
loop_
_entity_poly.entity_id
_entity_poly.type
_entity_poly.pdbx_seq_one_letter_code
_entity_poly.pdbx_strand_id
1 'polypeptide(L)'
;MKASLILALSVLLALPAHAESGVGDCATARDPGRCEAQRAALKACADARGPAKRACLDAALPPVDCSKASDPEHCDKAQKAREVCNTKSGKELKKCLRDETPKKKKRPARKPAAPKN
;
A
#
# COMPACT_ATOMS: atom_id res chain seq x y z
N MET A 1 2.60 -36.00 50.24
CA MET A 1 1.71 -34.81 50.08
C MET A 1 2.59 -33.57 49.95
N LYS A 2 2.29 -32.71 48.97
CA LYS A 2 2.99 -31.46 48.56
C LYS A 2 4.17 -31.63 47.60
N ALA A 3 3.92 -31.32 46.34
CA ALA A 3 4.49 -30.15 45.65
C ALA A 3 4.39 -30.38 44.13
N SER A 4 3.19 -30.18 43.56
CA SER A 4 3.04 -30.13 42.11
C SER A 4 3.58 -28.79 41.60
N LEU A 5 4.77 -28.87 41.03
CA LEU A 5 5.39 -27.99 40.05
C LEU A 5 4.36 -27.16 39.25
N ILE A 6 4.34 -25.84 39.44
CA ILE A 6 3.78 -24.89 38.47
C ILE A 6 4.95 -24.37 37.65
N LEU A 7 5.22 -25.03 36.52
CA LEU A 7 6.07 -24.51 35.46
C LEU A 7 5.25 -23.44 34.70
N ALA A 8 5.35 -22.19 35.15
CA ALA A 8 4.88 -21.05 34.38
C ALA A 8 5.83 -20.83 33.20
N LEU A 9 5.63 -21.60 32.14
CA LEU A 9 6.29 -21.39 30.85
C LEU A 9 5.60 -20.21 30.16
N SER A 10 6.08 -19.01 30.46
CA SER A 10 5.83 -17.78 29.73
C SER A 10 6.42 -17.90 28.32
N VAL A 11 5.70 -18.59 27.43
CA VAL A 11 5.94 -18.51 25.99
C VAL A 11 5.43 -17.15 25.51
N LEU A 12 6.40 -16.32 25.14
CA LEU A 12 6.24 -15.09 24.39
C LEU A 12 5.11 -15.21 23.36
N LEU A 13 4.20 -14.23 23.38
CA LEU A 13 3.36 -13.91 22.25
C LEU A 13 4.24 -13.70 21.01
N ALA A 14 4.34 -14.72 20.16
CA ALA A 14 4.66 -14.52 18.76
C ALA A 14 3.45 -13.79 18.15
N LEU A 15 3.46 -12.45 18.19
CA LEU A 15 2.58 -11.67 17.31
C LEU A 15 3.00 -12.01 15.88
N PRO A 16 2.13 -12.62 15.06
CA PRO A 16 2.36 -12.66 13.63
C PRO A 16 2.27 -11.20 13.17
N ALA A 17 3.44 -10.63 12.89
CA ALA A 17 3.56 -9.42 12.10
C ALA A 17 3.01 -9.74 10.71
N HIS A 18 1.70 -9.64 10.55
CA HIS A 18 1.03 -9.62 9.26
C HIS A 18 1.39 -8.31 8.55
N ALA A 19 2.64 -8.24 8.11
CA ALA A 19 2.99 -7.48 6.93
C ALA A 19 2.81 -8.40 5.71
N GLU A 20 1.63 -9.01 5.58
CA GLU A 20 1.18 -9.62 4.33
C GLU A 20 1.05 -8.46 3.34
N SER A 21 2.15 -8.25 2.63
CA SER A 21 2.34 -7.19 1.67
C SER A 21 1.58 -7.57 0.41
N GLY A 22 0.25 -7.54 0.49
CA GLY A 22 -0.72 -7.62 -0.60
C GLY A 22 -0.28 -8.37 -1.85
N VAL A 23 0.13 -9.63 -1.72
CA VAL A 23 0.34 -10.51 -2.88
C VAL A 23 -1.00 -11.15 -3.24
N GLY A 24 -1.91 -10.34 -3.79
CA GLY A 24 -3.07 -10.88 -4.47
C GLY A 24 -2.64 -11.63 -5.74
N ASP A 25 -3.44 -12.59 -6.18
CA ASP A 25 -3.24 -13.23 -7.48
C ASP A 25 -3.35 -12.18 -8.60
N CYS A 26 -2.25 -11.94 -9.33
CA CYS A 26 -2.19 -10.90 -10.35
C CYS A 26 -3.12 -11.17 -11.53
N ALA A 27 -3.54 -12.42 -11.78
CA ALA A 27 -4.49 -12.72 -12.85
C ALA A 27 -5.88 -12.15 -12.54
N THR A 28 -6.20 -11.96 -11.26
CA THR A 28 -7.44 -11.31 -10.81
C THR A 28 -7.31 -9.79 -10.63
N ALA A 29 -6.10 -9.23 -10.78
CA ALA A 29 -5.88 -7.81 -10.60
C ALA A 29 -6.51 -6.99 -11.73
N ARG A 30 -6.90 -5.76 -11.41
CA ARG A 30 -7.43 -4.81 -12.39
C ARG A 30 -6.44 -4.47 -13.51
N ASP A 31 -5.15 -4.55 -13.20
CA ASP A 31 -4.04 -4.37 -14.13
C ASP A 31 -2.99 -5.47 -13.87
N PRO A 32 -3.12 -6.64 -14.51
CA PRO A 32 -2.23 -7.78 -14.30
C PRO A 32 -0.77 -7.48 -14.63
N GLY A 33 -0.52 -6.74 -15.72
CA GLY A 33 0.83 -6.39 -16.16
C GLY A 33 1.55 -5.52 -15.13
N ARG A 34 0.86 -4.52 -14.57
CA ARG A 34 1.41 -3.69 -13.50
C ARG A 34 1.57 -4.44 -12.19
N CYS A 35 0.68 -5.39 -11.88
CA CYS A 35 0.80 -6.25 -10.70
C CYS A 35 2.08 -7.09 -10.78
N GLU A 36 2.34 -7.75 -11.92
CA GLU A 36 3.55 -8.54 -12.09
C GLU A 36 4.81 -7.67 -12.09
N ALA A 37 4.78 -6.50 -12.74
CA ALA A 37 5.88 -5.54 -12.68
C ALA A 37 6.18 -5.10 -11.24
N GLN A 38 5.14 -4.90 -10.41
CA GLN A 38 5.31 -4.56 -9.00
C GLN A 38 5.93 -5.70 -8.20
N ARG A 39 5.53 -6.95 -8.44
CA ARG A 39 6.15 -8.13 -7.80
C ARG A 39 7.63 -8.26 -8.18
N ALA A 40 7.93 -8.11 -9.48
CA ALA A 40 9.30 -8.14 -9.98
C ALA A 40 10.15 -7.02 -9.35
N ALA A 41 9.64 -5.79 -9.30
CA ALA A 41 10.32 -4.65 -8.68
C ALA A 41 10.55 -4.86 -7.17
N LEU A 42 9.57 -5.39 -6.44
CA LEU A 42 9.71 -5.71 -5.02
C LEU A 42 10.79 -6.77 -4.76
N LYS A 43 10.90 -7.77 -5.65
CA LYS A 43 11.95 -8.78 -5.60
C LYS A 43 13.33 -8.20 -5.94
N ALA A 44 13.42 -7.39 -6.99
CA ALA A 44 14.67 -6.74 -7.40
C ALA A 44 15.19 -5.75 -6.35
N CYS A 45 14.29 -5.05 -5.66
CA CYS A 45 14.62 -4.06 -4.63
C CYS A 45 14.56 -4.63 -3.20
N ALA A 46 14.65 -5.96 -3.02
CA ALA A 46 14.46 -6.62 -1.73
C ALA A 46 15.49 -6.21 -0.68
N ASP A 47 16.75 -6.00 -1.09
CA ASP A 47 17.87 -5.65 -0.22
C ASP A 47 17.91 -4.16 0.12
N ALA A 48 17.25 -3.32 -0.67
CA ALA A 48 17.17 -1.90 -0.41
C ALA A 48 16.26 -1.60 0.80
N ARG A 49 16.58 -0.51 1.51
CA ARG A 49 15.81 -0.03 2.68
C ARG A 49 15.58 1.48 2.60
N GLY A 50 14.56 1.96 3.31
CA GLY A 50 14.31 3.40 3.48
C GLY A 50 14.17 4.18 2.16
N PRO A 51 14.83 5.33 2.01
CA PRO A 51 14.84 6.12 0.77
C PRO A 51 15.39 5.37 -0.44
N ALA A 52 16.44 4.56 -0.27
CA ALA A 52 17.04 3.77 -1.35
C ALA A 52 16.05 2.75 -1.93
N LYS A 53 15.22 2.12 -1.08
CA LYS A 53 14.16 1.23 -1.56
C LYS A 53 13.13 1.96 -2.42
N ARG A 54 12.76 3.19 -2.03
CA ARG A 54 11.82 4.01 -2.82
C ARG A 54 12.42 4.34 -4.18
N ALA A 55 13.63 4.88 -4.22
CA ALA A 55 14.31 5.19 -5.47
C ALA A 55 14.43 3.96 -6.39
N CYS A 56 14.75 2.79 -5.83
CA CYS A 56 14.80 1.53 -6.59
C CYS A 56 13.44 1.16 -7.18
N LEU A 57 12.37 1.23 -6.38
CA LEU A 57 11.02 0.91 -6.86
C LEU A 57 10.51 1.92 -7.90
N ASP A 58 10.76 3.22 -7.69
CA ASP A 58 10.40 4.28 -8.65
C ASP A 58 11.11 4.09 -9.99
N ALA A 59 12.37 3.62 -10.00
CA ALA A 59 13.10 3.31 -11.23
C ALA A 59 12.65 2.00 -11.90
N ALA A 60 12.21 1.01 -11.13
CA ALA A 60 11.85 -0.32 -11.62
C ALA A 60 10.39 -0.44 -12.07
N LEU A 61 9.50 0.43 -11.60
CA LEU A 61 8.07 0.35 -11.90
C LEU A 61 7.71 1.10 -13.19
N PRO A 62 6.84 0.52 -14.03
CA PRO A 62 6.32 1.23 -15.19
C PRO A 62 5.37 2.37 -14.77
N PRO A 63 5.19 3.38 -15.63
CA PRO A 63 4.20 4.43 -15.43
C PRO A 63 2.79 3.84 -15.31
N VAL A 64 1.92 4.53 -14.56
CA VAL A 64 0.55 4.07 -14.32
C VAL A 64 -0.31 4.34 -15.55
N ASP A 65 -0.95 3.31 -16.11
CA ASP A 65 -2.00 3.48 -17.11
C ASP A 65 -3.34 3.80 -16.42
N CYS A 66 -3.70 5.08 -16.42
CA CYS A 66 -4.94 5.55 -15.81
C CYS A 66 -6.20 5.05 -16.53
N SER A 67 -6.10 4.56 -17.76
CA SER A 67 -7.22 3.95 -18.50
C SER A 67 -7.69 2.66 -17.84
N LYS A 68 -6.79 1.97 -17.14
CA LYS A 68 -7.10 0.75 -16.38
C LYS A 68 -7.57 1.06 -14.96
N ALA A 69 -7.55 2.31 -14.50
CA ALA A 69 -7.96 2.67 -13.15
C ALA A 69 -9.49 2.63 -12.96
N SER A 70 -9.93 2.50 -11.70
CA SER A 70 -11.37 2.60 -11.35
C SER A 70 -11.97 3.97 -11.52
N ASP A 71 -11.12 4.97 -11.55
CA ASP A 71 -11.47 6.38 -11.63
C ASP A 71 -10.35 7.04 -12.45
N PRO A 72 -10.43 7.00 -13.79
CA PRO A 72 -9.37 7.48 -14.67
C PRO A 72 -9.08 8.97 -14.45
N GLU A 73 -10.11 9.80 -14.23
CA GLU A 73 -9.96 11.23 -13.97
C GLU A 73 -9.16 11.49 -12.69
N HIS A 74 -9.48 10.78 -11.61
CA HIS A 74 -8.72 10.90 -10.37
C HIS A 74 -7.30 10.35 -10.50
N CYS A 75 -7.12 9.28 -11.26
CA CYS A 75 -5.79 8.73 -11.53
C CYS A 75 -4.90 9.75 -12.25
N ASP A 76 -5.42 10.38 -13.31
CA ASP A 76 -4.70 11.38 -14.09
C ASP A 76 -4.30 12.59 -13.23
N LYS A 77 -5.22 13.08 -12.41
CA LYS A 77 -4.93 14.15 -11.44
C LYS A 77 -3.87 13.74 -10.42
N ALA A 78 -3.90 12.49 -9.95
CA ALA A 78 -2.90 11.97 -9.03
C ALA A 78 -1.52 11.80 -9.69
N GLN A 79 -1.47 11.43 -10.97
CA GLN A 79 -0.21 11.39 -11.75
C GLN A 79 0.38 12.79 -11.90
N LYS A 80 -0.43 13.77 -12.33
CA LYS A 80 -0.01 15.18 -12.44
C LYS A 80 0.51 15.74 -11.12
N ALA A 81 -0.18 15.47 -10.01
CA ALA A 81 0.28 15.87 -8.69
C ALA A 81 1.64 15.24 -8.33
N ARG A 82 1.91 14.00 -8.74
CA ARG A 82 3.23 13.36 -8.53
C ARG A 82 4.32 14.03 -9.33
N GLU A 83 4.05 14.43 -10.58
CA GLU A 83 5.00 15.15 -11.42
C GLU A 83 5.34 16.51 -10.82
N VAL A 84 4.34 17.28 -10.40
CA VAL A 84 4.55 18.60 -9.75
C VAL A 84 5.31 18.46 -8.43
N CYS A 85 5.04 17.41 -7.66
CA CYS A 85 5.65 17.20 -6.35
C CYS A 85 6.93 16.34 -6.38
N ASN A 86 7.45 15.95 -7.55
CA ASN A 86 8.55 14.98 -7.67
C ASN A 86 9.87 15.42 -7.01
N THR A 87 10.08 16.74 -6.86
CA THR A 87 11.26 17.33 -6.20
C THR A 87 11.17 17.31 -4.67
N LYS A 88 10.00 17.00 -4.10
CA LYS A 88 9.77 17.03 -2.66
C LYS A 88 9.91 15.64 -2.06
N SER A 89 10.30 15.59 -0.78
CA SER A 89 10.48 14.33 -0.05
C SER A 89 9.78 14.35 1.31
N GLY A 90 9.51 13.17 1.87
CA GLY A 90 9.01 13.01 3.23
C GLY A 90 7.70 13.75 3.52
N LYS A 91 7.71 14.64 4.53
CA LYS A 91 6.52 15.40 4.97
C LYS A 91 6.08 16.43 3.93
N GLU A 92 7.02 17.06 3.24
CA GLU A 92 6.73 18.06 2.21
C GLU A 92 6.07 17.45 0.99
N LEU A 93 6.54 16.29 0.55
CA LEU A 93 5.89 15.52 -0.51
C LEU A 93 4.43 15.22 -0.16
N LYS A 94 4.17 14.74 1.06
CA LYS A 94 2.81 14.45 1.52
C LYS A 94 1.93 15.70 1.56
N LYS A 95 2.48 16.84 1.97
CA LYS A 95 1.74 18.12 1.96
C LYS A 95 1.41 18.53 0.53
N CYS A 96 2.41 18.54 -0.35
CA CYS A 96 2.24 18.88 -1.76
C CYS A 96 1.19 18.00 -2.43
N LEU A 97 1.30 16.67 -2.32
CA LEU A 97 0.32 15.76 -2.93
C LEU A 97 -1.10 15.99 -2.42
N ARG A 98 -1.29 16.35 -1.14
CA ARG A 98 -2.61 16.68 -0.59
C ARG A 98 -3.17 18.00 -1.09
N ASP A 99 -2.31 18.96 -1.37
CA ASP A 99 -2.68 20.28 -1.87
C ASP A 99 -3.01 20.19 -3.37
N GLU A 100 -2.24 19.39 -4.14
CA GLU A 100 -2.40 19.19 -5.59
C GLU A 100 -3.50 18.17 -5.97
N THR A 101 -3.80 17.17 -5.12
CA THR A 101 -4.89 16.24 -5.41
C THR A 101 -6.23 16.77 -4.92
N PRO A 102 -7.29 16.72 -5.76
CA PRO A 102 -8.61 17.19 -5.36
C PRO A 102 -9.14 16.31 -4.21
N LYS A 103 -9.58 16.95 -3.13
CA LYS A 103 -10.21 16.24 -2.01
C LYS A 103 -11.51 15.61 -2.50
N LYS A 104 -11.60 14.28 -2.51
CA LYS A 104 -12.88 13.60 -2.71
C LYS A 104 -13.86 14.12 -1.65
N LYS A 105 -15.05 14.59 -2.09
CA LYS A 105 -16.14 14.93 -1.16
C LYS A 105 -16.32 13.76 -0.20
N LYS A 106 -16.37 14.02 1.11
CA LYS A 106 -16.58 12.97 2.12
C LYS A 106 -17.75 12.10 1.66
N ARG A 107 -17.50 10.82 1.37
CA ARG A 107 -18.60 9.87 1.17
C ARG A 107 -19.45 9.94 2.44
N PRO A 108 -20.78 10.14 2.35
CA PRO A 108 -21.62 10.07 3.53
C PRO A 108 -21.35 8.72 4.20
N ALA A 109 -21.31 8.70 5.53
CA ALA A 109 -21.09 7.48 6.30
C ALA A 109 -22.03 6.40 5.75
N ARG A 110 -21.47 5.27 5.29
CA ARG A 110 -22.29 4.12 4.92
C ARG A 110 -23.04 3.72 6.19
N LYS A 111 -24.35 3.93 6.23
CA LYS A 111 -25.19 3.33 7.26
C LYS A 111 -24.93 1.81 7.23
N PRO A 112 -24.73 1.14 8.38
CA PRO A 112 -24.63 -0.31 8.38
C PRO A 112 -25.88 -0.88 7.72
N ALA A 113 -25.68 -1.82 6.79
CA ALA A 113 -26.79 -2.52 6.16
C ALA A 113 -27.58 -3.25 7.25
N ALA A 114 -28.90 -3.06 7.27
CA ALA A 114 -29.78 -3.80 8.17
C ALA A 114 -29.58 -5.32 7.97
N PRO A 115 -29.64 -6.12 9.04
CA PRO A 115 -29.61 -7.58 8.90
C PRO A 115 -30.76 -8.01 7.99
N LYS A 116 -30.44 -8.87 7.02
CA LYS A 116 -31.46 -9.56 6.22
C LYS A 116 -32.08 -10.61 7.13
N ASN A 117 -33.41 -10.57 7.28
CA ASN A 117 -34.20 -11.57 8.01
C ASN A 117 -33.98 -12.97 7.47
#